data_AF-A0A9E5ZTP2-F1
#
_entry.id   AF-A0A9E5ZTP2-F1
#
_cell.length_a   1.000
_cell.length_b   1.000
_cell.length_c   1.000
_cell.angle_alpha   90.00
_cell.angle_beta   90.00
_cell.angle_gamma   90.00
#
_symmetry.space_group_name_H-M   'P 1'
#
loop_
_entity.id
_entity.type
_entity.pdbx_description
1 polymer ?
#
loop_
_entity_poly.entity_id
_entity_poly.type
_entity_poly.pdbx_seq_one_letter_code
_entity_poly.pdbx_strand_id
1 'polypeptide(L)'
;MKKVQIIAYGIFLIGLILKFFHFPKNTIIIMIGVLLMLLVNFITAFNKKYDKLHVINGFAITFWFILILFTVKFWPFANQLLLITCLLTIISIVYSYKSKKLNELKLLFISCLLCLTFYMMPTDIRYHLISIKWNQEIETDYYSWDKYSWFLYQNGHYDEALKTSIHASEIAHQYANIYNEVEFIEIIANHNKKIKNKTWNK
;
A
#
# COMPACT_ATOMS: atom_id res chain seq x y z
N MET A 1 24.28 -13.23 6.38
CA MET A 1 22.82 -13.02 6.17
C MET A 1 22.46 -11.55 5.95
N LYS A 2 23.19 -10.57 6.52
CA LYS A 2 22.97 -9.13 6.23
C LYS A 2 22.85 -8.80 4.73
N LYS A 3 23.71 -9.37 3.87
CA LYS A 3 23.62 -9.19 2.40
C LYS A 3 22.28 -9.68 1.83
N VAL A 4 21.80 -10.85 2.26
CA VAL A 4 20.52 -11.43 1.81
C VAL A 4 19.35 -10.57 2.28
N GLN A 5 19.40 -10.05 3.50
CA GLN A 5 18.39 -9.14 4.04
C GLN A 5 18.32 -7.83 3.24
N ILE A 6 19.48 -7.26 2.89
CA ILE A 6 19.56 -6.06 2.03
C ILE A 6 18.97 -6.36 0.64
N ILE A 7 19.26 -7.53 0.06
CA ILE A 7 18.68 -7.95 -1.22
C ILE A 7 17.15 -8.06 -1.11
N ALA A 8 16.63 -8.65 -0.03
CA ALA A 8 15.18 -8.75 0.20
C ALA A 8 14.51 -7.37 0.31
N TYR A 9 15.13 -6.42 1.01
CA TYR A 9 14.68 -5.03 1.05
C TYR A 9 14.74 -4.37 -0.33
N GLY A 10 15.81 -4.60 -1.09
CA GLY A 10 15.97 -4.10 -2.46
C GLY A 10 14.85 -4.61 -3.39
N ILE A 11 14.54 -5.91 -3.37
CA ILE A 11 13.46 -6.49 -4.16
C ILE A 11 12.11 -5.84 -3.82
N PHE A 12 11.83 -5.63 -2.54
CA PHE A 12 10.61 -4.96 -2.11
C PHE A 12 10.53 -3.52 -2.62
N LEU A 13 11.60 -2.74 -2.43
CA LEU A 13 11.65 -1.34 -2.88
C LEU A 13 11.54 -1.22 -4.41
N ILE A 14 12.18 -2.12 -5.16
CA ILE A 14 12.02 -2.21 -6.62
C ILE A 14 10.56 -2.48 -6.97
N GLY A 15 9.92 -3.46 -6.33
CA GLY A 15 8.50 -3.74 -6.53
C GLY A 15 7.59 -2.53 -6.24
N LEU A 16 7.93 -1.75 -5.21
CA LEU A 16 7.19 -0.55 -4.82
C LEU A 16 7.37 0.58 -5.84
N ILE A 17 8.59 0.79 -6.35
CA ILE A 17 8.87 1.72 -7.46
C ILE A 17 8.11 1.29 -8.72
N LEU A 18 8.14 0.00 -9.08
CA LEU A 18 7.41 -0.53 -10.22
C LEU A 18 5.89 -0.33 -10.08
N LYS A 19 5.35 -0.35 -8.85
CA LYS A 19 3.94 -0.05 -8.59
C LYS A 19 3.59 1.41 -8.91
N PHE A 20 4.47 2.37 -8.65
CA PHE A 20 4.25 3.77 -9.04
C PHE A 20 4.13 3.92 -10.55
N PHE A 21 4.96 3.22 -11.32
CA PHE A 21 4.96 3.27 -12.78
C PHE A 21 4.04 2.26 -13.44
N HIS A 22 3.17 1.58 -12.68
CA HIS A 22 2.17 0.63 -13.20
C HIS A 22 2.76 -0.55 -14.00
N PHE A 23 4.03 -0.89 -13.80
CA PHE A 23 4.62 -2.05 -14.46
C PHE A 23 3.90 -3.35 -14.06
N PRO A 24 3.70 -4.29 -14.99
CA PRO A 24 3.00 -5.53 -14.73
C PRO A 24 3.70 -6.34 -13.63
N LYS A 25 2.92 -7.13 -12.88
CA LYS A 25 3.41 -8.02 -11.81
C LYS A 25 4.13 -7.31 -10.65
N ASN A 26 4.06 -5.97 -10.54
CA ASN A 26 4.65 -5.21 -9.42
C ASN A 26 4.28 -5.80 -8.04
N THR A 27 3.01 -6.19 -7.87
CA THR A 27 2.49 -6.69 -6.59
C THR A 27 3.11 -8.04 -6.23
N ILE A 28 3.37 -8.89 -7.22
CA ILE A 28 4.05 -10.17 -7.01
C ILE A 28 5.48 -9.94 -6.52
N ILE A 29 6.20 -8.98 -7.12
CA ILE A 29 7.57 -8.62 -6.72
C ILE A 29 7.59 -8.09 -5.28
N ILE A 30 6.64 -7.22 -4.92
CA ILE A 30 6.50 -6.71 -3.54
C ILE A 30 6.27 -7.87 -2.57
N MET A 31 5.35 -8.79 -2.88
CA MET A 31 5.04 -9.95 -2.04
C MET A 31 6.24 -10.89 -1.88
N ILE A 32 7.01 -11.14 -2.95
CA ILE A 32 8.25 -11.92 -2.88
C ILE A 32 9.25 -11.23 -1.96
N GLY A 33 9.41 -9.90 -2.07
CA GLY A 33 10.28 -9.13 -1.18
C GLY A 33 9.90 -9.29 0.29
N VAL A 34 8.61 -9.17 0.63
CA VAL A 34 8.09 -9.39 2.00
C VAL A 34 8.36 -10.82 2.46
N LEU A 35 8.06 -11.82 1.62
CA LEU A 35 8.27 -13.22 1.97
C LEU A 35 9.75 -13.51 2.25
N LEU A 36 10.66 -13.02 1.42
CA LEU A 36 12.10 -13.16 1.62
C LEU A 36 12.55 -12.49 2.92
N MET A 37 12.05 -11.29 3.23
CA MET A 37 12.36 -10.64 4.51
C MET A 37 11.91 -11.47 5.71
N LEU A 38 10.67 -12.00 5.67
CA LEU A 38 10.13 -12.85 6.74
C LEU A 38 10.96 -14.12 6.91
N LEU A 39 11.28 -14.80 5.82
CA LEU A 39 12.11 -16.02 5.84
C LEU A 39 13.51 -15.73 6.39
N VAL A 40 14.15 -14.65 5.95
CA VAL A 40 15.48 -14.26 6.44
C VAL A 40 15.45 -13.97 7.93
N ASN A 41 14.47 -13.20 8.41
CA ASN A 41 14.34 -12.89 9.83
C ASN A 41 14.02 -14.14 10.67
N PHE A 42 13.17 -15.03 10.16
CA PHE A 42 12.85 -16.30 10.81
C PHE A 42 14.09 -17.19 10.95
N ILE A 43 14.85 -17.40 9.87
CA ILE A 43 16.11 -18.16 9.91
C ILE A 43 17.11 -17.51 10.88
N THR A 44 17.18 -16.16 10.88
CA THR A 44 18.07 -15.42 11.79
C THR A 44 17.69 -15.62 13.25
N ALA A 45 16.39 -15.73 13.56
CA ALA A 45 15.89 -15.93 14.91
C ALA A 45 16.36 -17.25 15.55
N PHE A 46 16.52 -18.31 14.76
CA PHE A 46 17.02 -19.62 15.24
C PHE A 46 18.54 -19.73 15.22
N ASN A 47 19.24 -18.78 14.61
CA ASN A 47 20.69 -18.83 14.49
C ASN A 47 21.35 -18.10 15.67
N LYS A 48 21.99 -18.88 16.57
CA LYS A 48 22.68 -18.40 17.78
C LYS A 48 23.78 -17.35 17.50
N LYS A 49 24.25 -17.22 16.25
CA LYS A 49 25.25 -16.21 15.85
C LYS A 49 24.71 -14.77 15.93
N TYR A 50 23.40 -14.57 15.88
CA TYR A 50 22.80 -13.24 15.85
C TYR A 50 22.24 -12.85 17.22
N ASP A 51 22.47 -11.60 17.61
CA ASP A 51 21.92 -11.02 18.83
C ASP A 51 20.39 -10.89 18.71
N LYS A 52 19.68 -11.06 19.84
CA LYS A 52 18.23 -10.91 19.95
C LYS A 52 17.78 -9.54 19.42
N LEU A 53 18.55 -8.48 19.69
CA LEU A 53 18.23 -7.14 19.20
C LEU A 53 18.16 -7.09 17.67
N HIS A 54 19.11 -7.74 16.98
CA HIS A 54 19.16 -7.76 15.53
C HIS A 54 17.91 -8.42 14.93
N VAL A 55 17.46 -9.51 15.56
CA VAL A 55 16.26 -10.26 15.16
C VAL A 55 15.00 -9.41 15.35
N ILE A 56 14.82 -8.80 16.53
CA ILE A 56 13.66 -7.96 16.83
C ILE A 56 13.59 -6.76 15.88
N ASN A 57 14.71 -6.07 15.67
CA ASN A 57 14.79 -4.96 14.71
C ASN A 57 14.46 -5.41 13.28
N GLY A 58 14.95 -6.59 12.87
CA GLY A 58 14.63 -7.17 11.57
C GLY A 58 13.12 -7.36 11.38
N PHE A 59 12.44 -7.96 12.37
CA PHE A 59 10.98 -8.13 12.34
C PHE A 59 10.24 -6.80 12.37
N ALA A 60 10.63 -5.84 13.22
CA ALA A 60 9.99 -4.53 13.28
C ALA A 60 10.04 -3.82 11.91
N ILE A 61 11.21 -3.82 11.25
CA ILE A 61 11.38 -3.25 9.91
C ILE A 61 10.49 -3.97 8.89
N THR A 62 10.46 -5.30 8.91
CA THR A 62 9.61 -6.09 8.00
C THR A 62 8.14 -5.79 8.20
N PHE A 63 7.67 -5.64 9.44
CA PHE A 63 6.28 -5.28 9.72
C PHE A 63 5.91 -3.87 9.24
N TRP A 64 6.83 -2.91 9.31
CA TRP A 64 6.65 -1.62 8.62
C TRP A 64 6.48 -1.79 7.11
N PHE A 65 7.28 -2.64 6.47
CA PHE A 65 7.11 -2.93 5.03
C PHE A 65 5.85 -3.73 4.69
N ILE A 66 5.33 -4.56 5.59
CA ILE A 66 4.01 -5.17 5.42
C ILE A 66 2.94 -4.08 5.54
N LEU A 67 3.08 -3.15 6.48
CA LEU A 67 2.13 -2.05 6.66
C LEU A 67 2.04 -1.16 5.42
N ILE A 68 3.16 -0.78 4.83
CA ILE A 68 3.14 0.03 3.60
C ILE A 68 2.51 -0.76 2.44
N LEU A 69 2.75 -2.07 2.31
CA LEU A 69 2.06 -2.91 1.32
C LEU A 69 0.54 -2.86 1.52
N PHE A 70 0.06 -3.08 2.74
CA PHE A 70 -1.37 -3.04 3.06
C PHE A 70 -1.99 -1.66 2.79
N THR A 71 -1.26 -0.61 3.12
CA THR A 71 -1.66 0.79 2.92
C THR A 71 -1.77 1.14 1.44
N VAL A 72 -0.76 0.76 0.64
CA VAL A 72 -0.67 1.02 -0.80
C VAL A 72 -1.69 0.20 -1.59
N LYS A 73 -2.00 -1.02 -1.14
CA LYS A 73 -3.00 -1.90 -1.78
C LYS A 73 -4.41 -1.69 -1.23
N PHE A 74 -4.59 -0.80 -0.27
CA PHE A 74 -5.87 -0.53 0.40
C PHE A 74 -6.52 -1.81 0.95
N TRP A 75 -5.68 -2.71 1.49
CA TRP A 75 -6.16 -3.96 2.08
C TRP A 75 -6.77 -3.73 3.47
N PRO A 76 -7.75 -4.56 3.86
CA PRO A 76 -8.27 -4.51 5.22
C PRO A 76 -7.17 -4.83 6.22
N PHE A 77 -7.40 -4.50 7.49
CA PHE A 77 -6.50 -4.77 8.62
C PHE A 77 -5.23 -3.89 8.74
N ALA A 78 -5.07 -2.85 7.91
CA ALA A 78 -3.93 -1.93 8.01
C ALA A 78 -3.80 -1.30 9.43
N ASN A 79 -4.92 -1.00 10.09
CA ASN A 79 -4.92 -0.41 11.43
C ASN A 79 -4.43 -1.40 12.51
N GLN A 80 -4.88 -2.65 12.43
CA GLN A 80 -4.43 -3.73 13.32
C GLN A 80 -2.94 -4.00 13.12
N LEU A 81 -2.49 -3.97 11.86
CA LEU A 81 -1.08 -4.15 11.53
C LEU A 81 -0.22 -2.99 12.03
N LEU A 82 -0.70 -1.73 11.95
CA LEU A 82 -0.02 -0.58 12.54
C LEU A 82 0.20 -0.79 14.04
N LEU A 83 -0.82 -1.24 14.77
CA LEU A 83 -0.70 -1.50 16.21
C LEU A 83 0.38 -2.55 16.52
N ILE A 84 0.40 -3.68 15.80
CA ILE A 84 1.44 -4.71 15.94
C ILE A 84 2.83 -4.14 15.63
N THR A 85 2.93 -3.34 14.57
CA THR A 85 4.19 -2.73 14.12
C THR A 85 4.72 -1.72 15.14
N CYS A 86 3.85 -0.93 15.74
CA CYS A 86 4.18 -0.01 16.83
C CYS A 86 4.68 -0.76 18.07
N LEU A 87 4.01 -1.86 18.46
CA LEU A 87 4.45 -2.69 19.58
C LEU A 87 5.86 -3.27 19.34
N LEU A 88 6.12 -3.82 18.16
CA LEU A 88 7.45 -4.31 17.79
C LEU A 88 8.50 -3.20 17.81
N THR A 89 8.14 -1.99 17.36
CA THR A 89 9.02 -0.82 17.39
C THR A 89 9.37 -0.41 18.82
N ILE A 90 8.39 -0.40 19.73
CA ILE A 90 8.62 -0.11 21.16
C ILE A 90 9.55 -1.16 21.77
N ILE A 91 9.31 -2.45 21.51
CA ILE A 91 10.18 -3.54 21.99
C ILE A 91 11.62 -3.34 21.46
N SER A 92 11.78 -3.06 20.17
CA SER A 92 13.07 -2.72 19.55
C SER A 92 13.78 -1.57 20.28
N ILE A 93 13.08 -0.47 20.56
CA ILE A 93 13.64 0.69 21.26
C ILE A 93 14.09 0.32 22.67
N VAL A 94 13.27 -0.41 23.43
CA VAL A 94 13.60 -0.83 24.81
C VAL A 94 14.84 -1.74 24.83
N TYR A 95 14.94 -2.70 23.91
CA TYR A 95 16.11 -3.57 23.81
C TYR A 95 17.36 -2.81 23.35
N SER A 96 17.25 -1.89 22.39
CA SER A 96 18.35 -1.04 21.94
C SER A 96 18.86 -0.13 23.04
N TYR A 97 17.96 0.41 23.88
CA TYR A 97 18.33 1.24 25.02
C TYR A 97 19.09 0.42 26.08
N LYS A 98 18.55 -0.75 26.48
CA LYS A 98 19.20 -1.63 27.47
C LYS A 98 20.58 -2.12 27.03
N SER A 99 20.74 -2.38 25.73
CA SER A 99 22.01 -2.84 25.14
C SER A 99 22.97 -1.70 24.76
N LYS A 100 22.58 -0.43 24.92
CA LYS A 100 23.33 0.76 24.49
C LYS A 100 23.65 0.79 22.98
N LYS A 101 22.82 0.16 22.15
CA LYS A 101 22.97 0.03 20.68
C LYS A 101 21.92 0.83 19.91
N LEU A 102 21.69 2.08 20.29
CA LEU A 102 20.69 2.95 19.64
C LEU A 102 20.96 3.21 18.15
N ASN A 103 22.24 3.17 17.73
CA ASN A 103 22.63 3.33 16.33
C ASN A 103 22.04 2.24 15.40
N GLU A 104 21.62 1.08 15.94
CA GLU A 104 20.99 0.03 15.14
C GLU A 104 19.53 0.36 14.75
N LEU A 105 18.93 1.38 15.37
CA LEU A 105 17.54 1.80 15.08
C LEU A 105 17.41 2.70 13.84
N LYS A 106 18.51 3.15 13.23
CA LYS A 106 18.47 4.10 12.10
C LYS A 106 17.59 3.60 10.95
N LEU A 107 17.76 2.34 10.55
CA LEU A 107 16.97 1.76 9.46
C LEU A 107 15.49 1.59 9.86
N LEU A 108 15.22 1.24 11.11
CA LEU A 108 13.85 1.17 11.64
C LEU A 108 13.18 2.55 11.62
N PHE A 109 13.90 3.58 12.03
CA PHE A 109 13.40 4.96 12.00
C PHE A 109 13.07 5.43 10.58
N ILE A 110 13.96 5.19 9.61
CA ILE A 110 13.71 5.51 8.19
C ILE A 110 12.49 4.75 7.66
N SER A 111 12.38 3.46 7.99
CA SER A 111 11.25 2.63 7.56
C SER A 111 9.93 3.13 8.16
N CYS A 112 9.93 3.49 9.44
CA CYS A 112 8.79 4.09 10.14
C CYS A 112 8.33 5.40 9.46
N LEU A 113 9.26 6.34 9.22
CA LEU A 113 8.93 7.62 8.58
C LEU A 113 8.34 7.43 7.17
N LEU A 114 8.95 6.57 6.36
CA LEU A 114 8.44 6.26 5.03
C LEU A 114 7.02 5.70 5.10
N CYS A 115 6.78 4.71 5.96
CA CYS A 115 5.48 4.04 6.05
C CYS A 115 4.39 4.95 6.63
N LEU A 116 4.71 5.73 7.67
CA LEU A 116 3.77 6.69 8.26
C LEU A 116 3.36 7.79 7.28
N THR A 117 4.28 8.23 6.41
CA THR A 117 3.97 9.20 5.34
C THR A 117 2.84 8.68 4.44
N PHE A 118 2.91 7.41 4.02
CA PHE A 118 1.84 6.81 3.23
C PHE A 118 0.59 6.52 4.04
N TYR A 119 0.73 6.01 5.26
CA TYR A 119 -0.41 5.62 6.10
C TYR A 119 -1.29 6.82 6.47
N MET A 120 -0.66 7.94 6.85
CA MET A 120 -1.36 9.16 7.27
C MET A 120 -1.87 10.01 6.09
N MET A 121 -1.45 9.70 4.86
CA MET A 121 -1.95 10.38 3.67
C MET A 121 -3.47 10.12 3.49
N PRO A 122 -4.28 11.15 3.18
CA PRO A 122 -5.68 10.97 2.82
C PRO A 122 -5.85 9.93 1.70
N THR A 123 -6.91 9.13 1.77
CA THR A 123 -7.04 7.94 0.93
C THR A 123 -7.20 8.27 -0.56
N ASP A 124 -7.87 9.37 -0.88
CA ASP A 124 -8.01 9.98 -2.20
C ASP A 124 -6.66 10.41 -2.77
N ILE A 125 -5.89 11.21 -2.02
CA ILE A 125 -4.57 11.69 -2.45
C ILE A 125 -3.64 10.49 -2.68
N ARG A 126 -3.66 9.52 -1.76
CA ARG A 126 -2.85 8.31 -1.88
C ARG A 126 -3.25 7.49 -3.10
N TYR A 127 -4.54 7.30 -3.34
CA TYR A 127 -5.02 6.53 -4.48
C TYR A 127 -4.67 7.23 -5.79
N HIS A 128 -4.90 8.53 -5.87
CA HIS A 128 -4.53 9.36 -7.02
C HIS A 128 -3.03 9.22 -7.35
N LEU A 129 -2.16 9.38 -6.34
CA LEU A 129 -0.71 9.29 -6.53
C LEU A 129 -0.27 7.90 -7.02
N ILE A 130 -0.84 6.83 -6.46
CA ILE A 130 -0.37 5.45 -6.67
C ILE A 130 -1.03 4.78 -7.89
N SER A 131 -2.25 5.20 -8.26
CA SER A 131 -3.08 4.50 -9.25
C SER A 131 -3.53 5.35 -10.43
N ILE A 132 -3.46 6.69 -10.34
CA ILE A 132 -3.92 7.61 -11.40
C ILE A 132 -2.74 8.37 -12.01
N LYS A 133 -2.01 9.16 -11.20
CA LYS A 133 -1.06 10.19 -11.66
C LYS A 133 0.02 9.71 -12.63
N TRP A 134 0.49 8.47 -12.47
CA TRP A 134 1.60 7.90 -13.23
C TRP A 134 1.19 6.68 -14.05
N ASN A 135 -0.12 6.44 -14.19
CA ASN A 135 -0.64 5.33 -14.98
C ASN A 135 -0.73 5.76 -16.45
N GLN A 136 0.02 5.10 -17.32
CA GLN A 136 0.04 5.39 -18.76
C GLN A 136 -1.25 4.96 -19.47
N GLU A 137 -2.00 4.04 -18.89
CA GLU A 137 -3.25 3.50 -19.44
C GLU A 137 -4.48 4.16 -18.79
N ILE A 138 -4.30 5.25 -18.04
CA ILE A 138 -5.38 5.82 -17.24
C ILE A 138 -6.53 6.40 -18.07
N GLU A 139 -6.28 6.80 -19.31
CA GLU A 139 -7.29 7.34 -20.21
C GLU A 139 -8.34 6.30 -20.61
N THR A 140 -8.03 5.01 -20.50
CA THR A 140 -8.94 3.89 -20.84
C THR A 140 -9.34 3.06 -19.63
N ASP A 141 -8.74 3.29 -18.45
CA ASP A 141 -8.99 2.54 -17.22
C ASP A 141 -10.18 3.12 -16.43
N TYR A 142 -11.40 2.82 -16.88
CA TYR A 142 -12.64 3.23 -16.19
C TYR A 142 -12.72 2.67 -14.76
N TYR A 143 -12.13 1.51 -14.48
CA TYR A 143 -12.18 0.88 -13.16
C TYR A 143 -11.38 1.71 -12.14
N SER A 144 -10.19 2.17 -12.52
CA SER A 144 -9.39 3.04 -11.65
C SER A 144 -10.07 4.37 -11.41
N TRP A 145 -10.73 4.95 -12.41
CA TRP A 145 -11.50 6.19 -12.24
C TRP A 145 -12.71 6.03 -11.33
N ASP A 146 -13.53 4.99 -11.54
CA ASP A 146 -14.69 4.73 -10.68
C ASP A 146 -14.25 4.49 -9.22
N LYS A 147 -13.18 3.72 -9.01
CA LYS A 147 -12.62 3.51 -7.68
C LYS A 147 -12.03 4.80 -7.07
N TYR A 148 -11.43 5.68 -7.87
CA TYR A 148 -10.98 6.98 -7.37
C TYR A 148 -12.15 7.85 -6.91
N SER A 149 -13.27 7.82 -7.65
CA SER A 149 -14.50 8.54 -7.25
C SER A 149 -15.01 8.09 -5.88
N TRP A 150 -14.89 6.80 -5.57
CA TRP A 150 -15.23 6.28 -4.25
C TRP A 150 -14.34 6.86 -3.15
N PHE A 151 -13.02 6.94 -3.37
CA PHE A 151 -12.10 7.56 -2.38
C PHE A 151 -12.35 9.06 -2.18
N LEU A 152 -12.68 9.79 -3.25
CA LEU A 152 -13.10 11.19 -3.17
C LEU A 152 -14.37 11.32 -2.33
N TYR A 153 -15.37 10.47 -2.59
CA TYR A 153 -16.63 10.45 -1.84
C TYR A 153 -16.40 10.18 -0.35
N GLN A 154 -15.60 9.17 0.00
CA GLN A 154 -15.31 8.82 1.40
C GLN A 154 -14.61 9.96 2.15
N ASN A 155 -13.89 10.84 1.44
CA ASN A 155 -13.22 12.01 2.02
C ASN A 155 -14.05 13.30 1.90
N GLY A 156 -15.32 13.22 1.49
CA GLY A 156 -16.24 14.35 1.46
C GLY A 156 -16.18 15.22 0.20
N HIS A 157 -15.37 14.85 -0.80
CA HIS A 157 -15.24 15.56 -2.07
C HIS A 157 -16.35 15.15 -3.05
N TYR A 158 -17.61 15.40 -2.70
CA TYR A 158 -18.78 14.85 -3.41
C TYR A 158 -18.91 15.32 -4.86
N ASP A 159 -18.68 16.61 -5.14
CA ASP A 159 -18.81 17.14 -6.51
C ASP A 159 -17.70 16.61 -7.42
N GLU A 160 -16.48 16.49 -6.89
CA GLU A 160 -15.36 15.89 -7.62
C GLU A 160 -15.60 14.40 -7.84
N ALA A 161 -16.05 13.67 -6.82
CA ALA A 161 -16.43 12.27 -6.95
C ALA A 161 -17.46 12.06 -8.06
N LEU A 162 -18.50 12.91 -8.13
CA LEU A 162 -19.51 12.80 -9.19
C LEU A 162 -18.91 13.05 -10.57
N LYS A 163 -18.09 14.10 -10.73
CA LYS A 163 -17.40 14.37 -12.00
C LYS A 163 -16.51 13.21 -12.43
N THR A 164 -15.75 12.64 -11.49
CA THR A 164 -14.88 11.50 -11.75
C THR A 164 -15.65 10.24 -12.12
N SER A 165 -16.79 9.96 -11.46
CA SER A 165 -17.62 8.79 -11.77
C SER A 165 -18.37 8.94 -13.12
N ILE A 166 -18.77 10.17 -13.49
CA ILE A 166 -19.28 10.46 -14.84
C ILE A 166 -18.19 10.20 -15.89
N HIS A 167 -16.97 10.67 -15.66
CA HIS A 167 -15.85 10.42 -16.56
C HIS A 167 -15.55 8.92 -16.71
N ALA A 168 -15.56 8.16 -15.60
CA ALA A 168 -15.44 6.70 -15.64
C ALA A 168 -16.54 6.06 -16.50
N SER A 169 -17.79 6.55 -16.38
CA SER A 169 -18.92 6.09 -17.19
C SER A 169 -18.70 6.37 -18.67
N GLU A 170 -18.17 7.53 -19.06
CA GLU A 170 -17.89 7.87 -20.46
C GLU A 170 -16.88 6.88 -21.08
N ILE A 171 -15.79 6.59 -20.36
CA ILE A 171 -14.78 5.61 -20.80
C ILE A 171 -15.42 4.22 -20.91
N ALA A 172 -16.22 3.81 -19.93
CA ALA A 172 -16.90 2.51 -19.96
C ALA A 172 -17.85 2.36 -21.16
N HIS A 173 -18.58 3.41 -21.55
CA HIS A 173 -19.44 3.39 -22.74
C HIS A 173 -18.62 3.25 -24.03
N GLN A 174 -17.49 3.94 -24.13
CA GLN A 174 -16.59 3.80 -25.28
C GLN A 174 -16.06 2.36 -25.40
N TYR A 175 -15.69 1.75 -24.28
CA TYR A 175 -15.19 0.37 -24.24
C TYR A 175 -16.30 -0.65 -24.55
N ALA A 176 -17.50 -0.50 -23.98
CA ALA A 176 -18.63 -1.39 -24.21
C ALA A 176 -19.08 -1.39 -25.68
N ASN A 177 -19.02 -0.25 -26.37
CA ASN A 177 -19.32 -0.16 -27.80
C ASN A 177 -18.34 -0.99 -28.65
N ILE A 178 -17.12 -1.24 -28.16
CA ILE A 178 -16.07 -1.99 -28.86
C ILE A 178 -16.13 -3.48 -28.50
N TYR A 179 -16.38 -3.82 -27.23
CA TYR A 179 -16.23 -5.19 -26.69
C TYR A 179 -17.54 -5.85 -26.22
N ASN A 180 -18.68 -5.14 -26.30
CA ASN A 180 -20.02 -5.60 -25.91
C ASN A 180 -20.15 -5.98 -24.42
N GLU A 181 -19.41 -5.31 -23.54
CA GLU A 181 -19.43 -5.50 -22.09
C GLU A 181 -20.26 -4.40 -21.39
N VAL A 182 -21.57 -4.64 -21.22
CA VAL A 182 -22.52 -3.63 -20.69
C VAL A 182 -22.58 -3.59 -19.16
N GLU A 183 -22.16 -4.66 -18.48
CA GLU A 183 -22.33 -4.83 -17.03
C GLU A 183 -21.74 -3.68 -16.19
N PHE A 184 -20.56 -3.19 -16.57
CA PHE A 184 -19.90 -2.11 -15.84
C PHE A 184 -20.58 -0.74 -15.98
N ILE A 185 -21.33 -0.51 -17.06
CA ILE A 185 -22.07 0.74 -17.26
C ILE A 185 -23.16 0.88 -16.19
N GLU A 186 -23.91 -0.19 -15.94
CA GLU A 186 -24.99 -0.18 -14.95
C GLU A 186 -24.45 0.00 -13.52
N ILE A 187 -23.31 -0.62 -13.22
CA ILE A 187 -22.62 -0.48 -11.93
C ILE A 187 -22.24 0.98 -11.69
N ILE A 188 -21.55 1.62 -12.65
CA ILE A 188 -21.11 3.02 -12.54
C ILE A 188 -22.32 3.97 -12.51
N ALA A 189 -23.37 3.69 -13.28
CA ALA A 189 -24.61 4.48 -13.23
C ALA A 189 -25.27 4.44 -11.84
N ASN A 190 -25.29 3.27 -11.20
CA ASN A 190 -25.75 3.12 -9.82
C ASN A 190 -24.86 3.90 -8.83
N HIS A 191 -23.54 3.86 -9.01
CA HIS A 191 -22.59 4.65 -8.22
C HIS A 191 -22.87 6.15 -8.35
N ASN A 192 -23.02 6.67 -9.56
CA ASN A 192 -23.41 8.06 -9.82
C ASN A 192 -24.69 8.47 -9.07
N LYS A 193 -25.71 7.60 -9.06
CA LYS A 193 -26.95 7.85 -8.30
C LYS A 193 -26.69 7.91 -6.79
N LYS A 194 -25.87 6.99 -6.25
CA LYS A 194 -25.50 6.97 -4.82
C LYS A 194 -24.67 8.20 -4.43
N ILE A 195 -23.76 8.67 -5.28
CA ILE A 195 -22.99 9.91 -5.05
C ILE A 195 -23.94 11.11 -4.96
N LYS A 196 -24.81 11.29 -5.97
CA LYS A 196 -25.78 12.39 -6.04
C LYS A 196 -26.67 12.45 -4.79
N ASN A 197 -27.11 11.28 -4.34
CA ASN A 197 -27.99 11.17 -3.17
C ASN A 197 -27.22 11.14 -1.84
N LYS A 198 -25.89 11.16 -1.85
CA LYS A 198 -25.02 11.01 -0.67
C LYS A 198 -25.34 9.75 0.13
N THR A 199 -25.59 8.64 -0.57
CA THR A 199 -25.90 7.32 0.01
C THR A 199 -24.86 6.26 -0.34
N TRP A 200 -23.69 6.63 -0.86
CA TRP A 200 -22.62 5.67 -1.17
C TRP A 200 -21.81 5.27 0.09
N ASN A 201 -22.51 4.66 1.04
CA ASN A 201 -21.89 4.06 2.21
C ASN A 201 -21.47 2.63 1.89
N LYS A 202 -20.39 2.18 2.55
CA LYS A 202 -19.71 0.88 2.34
C LYS A 202 -20.66 -0.30 2.26
#